data_AF-A0A2M7P7E3-F1
#
_entry.id   AF-A0A2M7P7E3-F1
#
_cell.length_a   1.000
_cell.length_b   1.000
_cell.length_c   1.000
_cell.angle_alpha   90.00
_cell.angle_beta   90.00
_cell.angle_gamma   90.00
#
_symmetry.space_group_name_H-M   'P 1'
#
loop_
_entity.id
_entity.type
_entity.pdbx_description
1 polymer ?
#
loop_
_entity_poly.entity_id
_entity_poly.type
_entity_poly.pdbx_seq_one_letter_code
_entity_poly.pdbx_strand_id
1 'polypeptide(L)'
;MHSLLGGIFAEAGYPDKAEQAFARALELDPDLLSAYLGHGHLLMEQGRLEEAEASFRHALGLDANNLGARLALTQVKKVEPGDENMAALVSEAGKLDTMLETKALPLHFALGKCYDDTKQYDLAFSHYLEGCRLKRKRIQYNPADNDKACENIRAFFSRETVDKLRGKACQSDLPIFILGMPRSGTTLTEQIIASHP
;
A
#
# COMPACT_ATOMS: atom_id res chain seq x y z
N MET A 1 -4.81 -15.97 16.09
CA MET A 1 -5.58 -14.83 16.65
C MET A 1 -4.74 -13.57 16.75
N HIS A 2 -3.55 -13.61 17.37
CA HIS A 2 -2.70 -12.42 17.53
C HIS A 2 -2.16 -11.85 16.20
N SER A 3 -1.81 -12.69 15.21
CA SER A 3 -1.39 -12.19 13.88
C SER A 3 -2.49 -11.45 13.13
N LEU A 4 -3.73 -11.95 13.19
CA LEU A 4 -4.89 -11.26 12.62
C LEU A 4 -5.16 -9.93 13.31
N LEU A 5 -5.06 -9.90 14.64
CA LEU A 5 -5.18 -8.67 15.42
C LEU A 5 -4.09 -7.65 15.06
N GLY A 6 -2.86 -8.11 14.83
CA GLY A 6 -1.76 -7.29 14.32
C GLY A 6 -2.10 -6.64 12.98
N GLY A 7 -2.62 -7.42 12.03
CA GLY A 7 -3.09 -6.89 10.74
C GLY A 7 -4.21 -5.84 10.89
N ILE A 8 -5.19 -6.09 11.75
CA ILE A 8 -6.29 -5.13 12.02
C ILE A 8 -5.74 -3.83 12.62
N PHE A 9 -4.79 -3.90 13.56
CA PHE A 9 -4.19 -2.69 14.14
C PHE A 9 -3.35 -1.92 13.12
N ALA A 10 -2.65 -2.61 12.22
CA ALA A 10 -1.89 -1.97 11.15
C ALA A 10 -2.82 -1.20 10.20
N GLU A 11 -3.87 -1.86 9.70
CA GLU A 11 -4.88 -1.23 8.83
C GLU A 11 -5.60 -0.04 9.51
N ALA A 12 -5.79 -0.12 10.83
CA ALA A 12 -6.41 0.94 11.62
C ALA A 12 -5.45 2.09 12.01
N GLY A 13 -4.18 2.04 11.59
CA GLY A 13 -3.19 3.09 11.85
C GLY A 13 -2.64 3.10 13.28
N TYR A 14 -2.63 1.95 13.97
CA TYR A 14 -2.06 1.79 15.31
C TYR A 14 -0.79 0.91 15.26
N PRO A 15 0.34 1.43 14.75
CA PRO A 15 1.55 0.64 14.52
C PRO A 15 2.10 -0.02 15.79
N ASP A 16 2.12 0.68 16.92
CA ASP A 16 2.64 0.13 18.18
C ASP A 16 1.84 -1.09 18.66
N LYS A 17 0.51 -1.04 18.48
CA LYS A 17 -0.38 -2.16 18.85
C LYS A 17 -0.22 -3.33 17.88
N ALA A 18 0.01 -3.02 16.60
CA ALA A 18 0.28 -4.04 15.58
C ALA A 18 1.58 -4.78 15.90
N GLU A 19 2.66 -4.06 16.23
CA GLU A 19 3.95 -4.63 16.59
C GLU A 19 3.85 -5.51 17.85
N GLN A 20 3.15 -5.05 18.90
CA GLN A 20 2.89 -5.87 20.10
C GLN A 20 2.09 -7.14 19.77
N ALA A 21 1.10 -7.05 18.89
CA ALA A 21 0.28 -8.19 18.51
C ALA A 21 1.08 -9.21 17.67
N PHE A 22 1.95 -8.75 16.75
CA PHE A 22 2.84 -9.63 16.00
C PHE A 22 3.90 -10.28 16.90
N ALA A 23 4.53 -9.51 17.78
CA ALA A 23 5.48 -10.03 18.77
C ALA A 23 4.82 -11.11 19.62
N ARG A 24 3.60 -10.87 20.13
CA ARG A 24 2.87 -11.88 20.91
C ARG A 24 2.49 -13.11 20.08
N ALA A 25 2.21 -12.94 18.79
CA ALA A 25 1.96 -14.07 17.90
C ALA A 25 3.21 -14.96 17.75
N LEU A 26 4.39 -14.33 17.60
CA LEU A 26 5.68 -15.02 17.48
C LEU A 26 6.17 -15.63 18.80
N GLU A 27 5.82 -15.05 19.96
CA GLU A 27 6.08 -15.66 21.26
C GLU A 27 5.29 -16.96 21.46
N LEU A 28 4.06 -17.01 20.94
CA LEU A 28 3.19 -18.17 21.06
C LEU A 28 3.50 -19.24 20.01
N ASP A 29 3.86 -18.82 18.81
CA ASP A 29 4.25 -19.67 17.70
C ASP A 29 5.41 -19.01 16.93
N PRO A 30 6.67 -19.38 17.24
CA PRO A 30 7.86 -18.83 16.61
C PRO A 30 7.95 -19.09 15.10
N ASP A 31 7.21 -20.06 14.59
CA ASP A 31 7.20 -20.47 13.18
C ASP A 31 5.93 -20.00 12.45
N LEU A 32 5.20 -19.05 13.04
CA LEU A 32 3.96 -18.53 12.47
C LEU A 32 4.24 -17.65 11.24
N LEU A 33 4.22 -18.27 10.06
CA LEU A 33 4.44 -17.62 8.76
C LEU A 33 3.65 -16.31 8.57
N SER A 34 2.35 -16.33 8.93
CA SER A 34 1.48 -15.16 8.80
C SER A 34 1.91 -13.97 9.67
N ALA A 35 2.55 -14.23 10.82
CA ALA A 35 3.05 -13.18 11.69
C ALA A 35 4.30 -12.52 11.09
N TYR A 36 5.24 -13.29 10.54
CA TYR A 36 6.40 -12.72 9.83
C TYR A 36 6.01 -11.90 8.60
N LEU A 37 5.05 -12.38 7.80
CA LEU A 37 4.54 -11.63 6.65
C LEU A 37 3.88 -10.31 7.08
N GLY A 38 2.97 -10.36 8.05
CA GLY A 38 2.27 -9.17 8.54
C GLY A 38 3.22 -8.17 9.22
N HIS A 39 4.15 -8.66 10.03
CA HIS A 39 5.17 -7.83 10.68
C HIS A 39 6.11 -7.19 9.66
N GLY A 40 6.57 -7.94 8.65
CA GLY A 40 7.39 -7.40 7.57
C GLY A 40 6.69 -6.27 6.81
N HIS A 41 5.40 -6.41 6.53
CA HIS A 41 4.61 -5.33 5.91
C HIS A 41 4.47 -4.10 6.81
N LEU A 42 4.21 -4.29 8.11
CA LEU A 42 4.19 -3.19 9.08
C LEU A 42 5.53 -2.45 9.12
N LEU A 43 6.64 -3.18 9.14
CA LEU A 43 7.99 -2.62 9.14
C LEU A 43 8.28 -1.83 7.85
N MET A 44 7.80 -2.30 6.70
CA MET A 44 7.87 -1.54 5.44
C MET A 44 7.13 -0.21 5.53
N GLU A 45 5.92 -0.20 6.08
CA GLU A 45 5.12 1.02 6.27
C GLU A 45 5.79 2.02 7.21
N GLN A 46 6.57 1.52 8.18
CA GLN A 46 7.39 2.33 9.09
C GLN A 46 8.74 2.76 8.50
N GLY A 47 9.10 2.30 7.29
CA GLY A 47 10.40 2.59 6.66
C GLY A 47 11.58 1.77 7.23
N ARG A 48 11.32 0.77 8.07
CA ARG A 48 12.33 -0.14 8.67
C ARG A 48 12.65 -1.29 7.72
N LEU A 49 13.27 -0.96 6.58
CA LEU A 49 13.42 -1.88 5.45
C LEU A 49 14.32 -3.09 5.74
N GLU A 50 15.40 -2.91 6.52
CA GLU A 50 16.31 -4.00 6.89
C GLU A 50 15.61 -5.06 7.76
N GLU A 51 14.79 -4.61 8.71
CA GLU A 51 14.02 -5.51 9.58
C GLU A 51 12.88 -6.19 8.82
N ALA A 52 12.28 -5.48 7.86
CA ALA A 52 11.30 -6.07 6.95
C ALA A 52 11.93 -7.16 6.08
N GLU A 53 13.11 -6.93 5.50
CA GLU A 53 13.86 -7.93 4.75
C GLU A 53 14.13 -9.18 5.61
N ALA A 54 14.58 -9.00 6.86
CA ALA A 54 14.80 -10.11 7.78
C ALA A 54 13.51 -10.92 8.03
N SER A 55 12.39 -10.24 8.25
CA SER A 55 11.08 -10.89 8.45
C SER A 55 10.64 -11.70 7.24
N PHE A 56 10.78 -11.16 6.02
CA PHE A 56 10.41 -11.90 4.80
C PHE A 56 11.38 -13.05 4.50
N ARG A 57 12.68 -12.91 4.79
CA ARG A 57 13.64 -14.01 4.70
C ARG A 57 13.33 -15.14 5.68
N HIS A 58 12.93 -14.81 6.91
CA HIS A 58 12.44 -15.82 7.86
C HIS A 58 11.19 -16.53 7.33
N ALA A 59 10.23 -15.79 6.76
CA ALA A 59 9.06 -16.38 6.12
C ALA A 59 9.44 -17.35 4.98
N LEU A 60 10.46 -17.02 4.18
CA LEU A 60 10.99 -17.93 3.15
C LEU A 60 11.78 -19.12 3.72
N GLY A 61 12.36 -19.00 4.91
CA GLY A 61 12.95 -20.14 5.62
C GLY A 61 11.90 -21.18 6.04
N LEU A 62 10.69 -20.72 6.37
CA LEU A 62 9.55 -21.57 6.74
C LEU A 62 8.81 -22.14 5.53
N ASP A 63 8.60 -21.31 4.51
CA ASP A 63 8.00 -21.71 3.23
C ASP A 63 8.78 -21.06 2.07
N ALA A 64 9.72 -21.82 1.50
CA ALA A 64 10.58 -21.36 0.42
C ALA A 64 9.81 -20.93 -0.83
N ASN A 65 8.57 -21.40 -1.02
CA ASN A 65 7.73 -21.10 -2.17
C ASN A 65 6.69 -20.01 -1.88
N ASN A 66 6.78 -19.33 -0.73
CA ASN A 66 5.82 -18.31 -0.37
C ASN A 66 5.90 -17.11 -1.32
N LEU A 67 4.93 -17.02 -2.25
CA LEU A 67 4.89 -15.95 -3.23
C LEU A 67 4.76 -14.57 -2.57
N GLY A 68 4.01 -14.45 -1.47
CA GLY A 68 3.84 -13.19 -0.74
C GLY A 68 5.18 -12.62 -0.24
N ALA A 69 5.97 -13.44 0.44
CA ALA A 69 7.31 -13.05 0.91
C ALA A 69 8.25 -12.68 -0.25
N ARG A 70 8.26 -13.47 -1.34
CA ARG A 70 9.07 -13.17 -2.53
C ARG A 70 8.71 -11.83 -3.17
N LEU A 71 7.42 -11.55 -3.31
CA LEU A 71 6.92 -10.28 -3.85
C LEU A 71 7.30 -9.11 -2.95
N ALA A 72 7.20 -9.28 -1.63
CA ALA A 72 7.57 -8.25 -0.67
C ALA A 72 9.08 -7.97 -0.67
N LEU A 73 9.92 -9.00 -0.82
CA LEU A 73 11.37 -8.85 -0.93
C LEU A 73 11.80 -7.97 -2.10
N THR A 74 11.07 -8.00 -3.22
CA THR A 74 11.36 -7.10 -4.33
C THR A 74 11.16 -5.63 -3.96
N GLN A 75 10.30 -5.31 -2.98
CA GLN A 75 10.00 -3.94 -2.60
C GLN A 75 10.95 -3.38 -1.52
N VAL A 76 11.47 -4.24 -0.64
CA VAL A 76 12.35 -3.81 0.47
C VAL A 76 13.80 -3.60 0.06
N LYS A 77 14.25 -4.27 -1.00
CA LYS A 77 15.63 -4.22 -1.47
C LYS A 77 15.70 -4.07 -2.98
N LYS A 78 16.75 -3.39 -3.45
CA LYS A 78 17.09 -3.35 -4.87
C LYS A 78 17.47 -4.75 -5.35
N VAL A 79 16.89 -5.16 -6.48
CA VAL A 79 17.16 -6.47 -7.08
C VAL A 79 18.45 -6.37 -7.90
N GLU A 80 19.41 -7.24 -7.61
CA GLU A 80 20.68 -7.29 -8.34
C GLU A 80 20.67 -8.41 -9.40
N PRO A 81 21.49 -8.31 -10.45
CA PRO A 81 21.64 -9.40 -11.42
C PRO A 81 22.05 -10.70 -10.74
N GLY A 82 21.32 -11.79 -11.02
CA GLY A 82 21.58 -13.11 -10.43
C GLY A 82 20.89 -13.36 -9.08
N ASP A 83 20.00 -12.47 -8.64
CA ASP A 83 19.17 -12.68 -7.44
C ASP A 83 18.29 -13.94 -7.57
N GLU A 84 18.44 -14.87 -6.62
CA GLU A 84 17.67 -16.12 -6.54
C GLU A 84 16.16 -15.86 -6.43
N ASN A 85 15.76 -14.80 -5.72
CA ASN A 85 14.37 -14.40 -5.60
C ASN A 85 13.79 -13.97 -6.96
N MET A 86 14.56 -13.23 -7.75
CA MET A 86 14.16 -12.87 -9.11
C MET A 86 13.99 -14.11 -9.98
N ALA A 87 14.95 -15.04 -9.95
CA ALA A 87 14.87 -16.28 -10.73
C ALA A 87 13.61 -17.10 -10.37
N ALA A 88 13.26 -17.14 -9.09
CA ALA A 88 12.10 -17.87 -8.61
C ALA A 88 10.77 -17.18 -8.99
N LEU A 89 10.72 -15.84 -9.03
CA LEU A 89 9.58 -15.08 -9.54
C LEU A 89 9.41 -15.24 -11.05
N VAL A 90 10.51 -15.26 -11.81
CA VAL A 90 10.49 -15.53 -13.26
C VAL A 90 9.99 -16.93 -13.55
N SER A 91 10.37 -17.94 -12.75
CA SER A 91 9.82 -19.28 -12.87
C SER A 91 8.30 -19.31 -12.62
N GLU A 92 7.83 -18.57 -11.62
CA GLU A 92 6.40 -18.46 -11.32
C GLU A 92 5.63 -17.74 -12.45
N ALA A 93 6.29 -16.83 -13.17
CA ALA A 93 5.72 -16.13 -14.32
C ALA A 93 5.27 -17.09 -15.44
N GLY A 94 5.87 -18.28 -15.55
CA GLY A 94 5.47 -19.31 -16.51
C GLY A 94 4.04 -19.84 -16.32
N LYS A 95 3.39 -19.52 -15.19
CA LYS A 95 2.02 -19.92 -14.88
C LYS A 95 1.00 -18.79 -15.07
N LEU A 96 1.43 -17.59 -15.50
CA LEU A 96 0.57 -16.40 -15.55
C LEU A 96 -0.74 -16.62 -16.32
N ASP A 97 -0.71 -17.38 -17.42
CA ASP A 97 -1.89 -17.65 -18.25
C ASP A 97 -3.01 -18.43 -17.53
N THR A 98 -2.64 -19.22 -16.51
CA THR A 98 -3.58 -20.03 -15.72
C THR A 98 -3.75 -19.49 -14.29
N MET A 99 -3.03 -18.42 -13.94
CA MET A 99 -3.05 -17.82 -12.62
C MET A 99 -4.26 -16.91 -12.44
N LEU A 100 -4.86 -16.93 -11.25
CA LEU A 100 -5.91 -15.97 -10.88
C LEU A 100 -5.39 -14.53 -11.00
N GLU A 101 -6.21 -13.62 -11.56
CA GLU A 101 -5.82 -12.21 -11.75
C GLU A 101 -5.37 -11.53 -10.45
N THR A 102 -5.93 -11.94 -9.29
CA THR A 102 -5.54 -11.43 -7.97
C THR A 102 -4.11 -11.76 -7.58
N LYS A 103 -3.56 -12.86 -8.08
CA LYS A 103 -2.15 -13.27 -7.89
C LYS A 103 -1.25 -12.80 -9.03
N ALA A 104 -1.76 -12.79 -10.27
CA ALA A 104 -1.01 -12.35 -11.44
C ALA A 104 -0.67 -10.85 -11.36
N LEU A 105 -1.60 -10.01 -10.91
CA LEU A 105 -1.42 -8.57 -10.81
C LEU A 105 -0.17 -8.16 -9.99
N PRO A 106 -0.02 -8.56 -8.71
CA PRO A 106 1.18 -8.19 -7.96
C PRO A 106 2.46 -8.83 -8.51
N LEU A 107 2.38 -10.03 -9.11
CA LEU A 107 3.52 -10.67 -9.78
C LEU A 107 4.03 -9.86 -10.98
N HIS A 108 3.13 -9.28 -11.80
CA HIS A 108 3.52 -8.38 -12.88
C HIS A 108 4.28 -7.15 -12.35
N PHE A 109 3.83 -6.52 -11.26
CA PHE A 109 4.56 -5.36 -10.71
C PHE A 109 5.93 -5.75 -10.14
N ALA A 110 6.03 -6.89 -9.45
CA ALA A 110 7.30 -7.38 -8.92
C ALA A 110 8.30 -7.72 -10.03
N LEU A 111 7.87 -8.40 -11.10
CA LEU A 111 8.71 -8.69 -12.27
C LEU A 111 9.10 -7.40 -13.00
N GLY A 112 8.17 -6.46 -13.15
CA GLY A 112 8.45 -5.13 -13.66
C GLY A 112 9.60 -4.46 -12.91
N LYS A 113 9.54 -4.46 -11.57
CA LYS A 113 10.61 -3.93 -10.71
C LYS A 113 11.92 -4.70 -10.84
N CYS A 114 11.88 -6.03 -10.85
CA CYS A 114 13.10 -6.84 -11.00
C CYS A 114 13.83 -6.55 -12.32
N TYR A 115 13.08 -6.47 -13.42
CA TYR A 115 13.65 -6.14 -14.73
C TYR A 115 14.14 -4.69 -14.79
N ASP A 116 13.44 -3.75 -14.14
CA ASP A 116 13.85 -2.34 -14.08
C ASP A 116 15.16 -2.17 -13.30
N ASP A 117 15.26 -2.76 -12.10
CA ASP A 117 16.47 -2.73 -11.27
C ASP A 117 17.68 -3.37 -11.99
N THR A 118 17.42 -4.43 -12.78
CA THR A 118 18.44 -5.12 -13.61
C THR A 118 18.62 -4.51 -15.01
N LYS A 119 18.01 -3.35 -15.29
CA LYS A 119 18.13 -2.56 -16.52
C LYS A 119 17.60 -3.23 -17.80
N GLN A 120 16.72 -4.21 -17.67
CA GLN A 120 15.99 -4.87 -18.75
C GLN A 120 14.67 -4.16 -19.03
N TYR A 121 14.75 -2.90 -19.47
CA TYR A 121 13.60 -1.99 -19.49
C TYR A 121 12.45 -2.46 -20.37
N ASP A 122 12.70 -3.09 -21.51
CA ASP A 122 11.63 -3.58 -22.40
C ASP A 122 10.75 -4.65 -21.72
N LEU A 123 11.38 -5.55 -20.97
CA LEU A 123 10.68 -6.55 -20.17
C LEU A 123 9.95 -5.90 -18.99
N ALA A 124 10.61 -4.93 -18.32
CA ALA A 124 10.01 -4.18 -17.23
C ALA A 124 8.70 -3.49 -17.66
N PHE A 125 8.75 -2.74 -18.77
CA PHE A 125 7.59 -2.04 -19.32
C PHE A 125 6.47 -3.00 -19.71
N SER A 126 6.81 -4.13 -20.34
CA SER A 126 5.82 -5.16 -20.71
C SER A 126 5.07 -5.68 -19.49
N HIS A 127 5.79 -5.98 -18.40
CA HIS A 127 5.17 -6.42 -17.15
C HIS A 127 4.34 -5.31 -16.47
N TYR A 128 4.84 -4.07 -16.44
CA TYR A 128 4.07 -2.94 -15.89
C TYR A 128 2.78 -2.68 -16.67
N LEU A 129 2.80 -2.80 -18.00
CA LEU A 129 1.60 -2.63 -18.83
C LEU A 129 0.54 -3.69 -18.53
N GLU A 130 0.93 -4.97 -18.45
CA GLU A 130 0.00 -6.04 -18.08
C GLU A 130 -0.53 -5.89 -16.65
N GLY A 131 0.33 -5.54 -15.69
CA GLY A 131 -0.08 -5.23 -14.32
C GLY A 131 -1.10 -4.07 -14.27
N CYS A 132 -0.86 -3.00 -15.02
CA CYS A 132 -1.78 -1.87 -15.16
C CYS A 132 -3.10 -2.27 -15.84
N ARG A 133 -3.06 -3.15 -16.85
CA ARG A 133 -4.25 -3.65 -17.52
C ARG A 133 -5.14 -4.44 -16.56
N LEU A 134 -4.56 -5.36 -15.78
CA LEU A 134 -5.30 -6.10 -14.74
C LEU A 134 -5.84 -5.17 -13.65
N LYS A 135 -5.01 -4.22 -13.18
CA LYS A 135 -5.43 -3.23 -12.19
C LYS A 135 -6.60 -2.38 -12.70
N ARG A 136 -6.58 -1.98 -13.98
CA ARG A 136 -7.64 -1.17 -14.58
C ARG A 136 -8.99 -1.90 -14.58
N LYS A 137 -9.02 -3.22 -14.81
CA LYS A 137 -10.26 -4.01 -14.75
C LYS A 137 -10.95 -3.97 -13.38
N ARG A 138 -10.18 -3.76 -12.30
CA ARG A 138 -10.68 -3.69 -10.91
C ARG A 138 -11.21 -2.31 -10.52
N ILE A 139 -10.96 -1.27 -11.33
CA ILE A 139 -11.35 0.10 -11.04
C ILE A 139 -12.67 0.40 -11.73
N GLN A 140 -13.74 0.59 -10.94
CA GLN A 140 -15.07 1.00 -11.43
C GLN A 140 -15.18 2.53 -11.58
N TYR A 141 -14.14 3.18 -12.11
CA TYR A 141 -14.15 4.64 -12.31
C TYR A 141 -14.83 4.99 -13.63
N ASN A 142 -15.86 5.81 -13.56
CA ASN A 142 -16.55 6.38 -14.71
C ASN A 142 -16.44 7.92 -14.65
N PRO A 143 -15.80 8.56 -15.66
CA PRO A 143 -15.71 10.00 -15.73
C PRO A 143 -17.07 10.71 -15.67
N ALA A 144 -18.11 10.15 -16.32
CA ALA A 144 -19.43 10.77 -16.35
C ALA A 144 -20.10 10.79 -14.97
N ASP A 145 -19.89 9.75 -14.15
CA ASP A 145 -20.42 9.71 -12.79
C ASP A 145 -19.72 10.74 -11.89
N ASN A 146 -18.41 10.93 -12.10
CA ASN A 146 -17.64 11.96 -11.42
C ASN A 146 -18.09 13.38 -11.83
N ASP A 147 -18.24 13.63 -13.14
CA ASP A 147 -18.70 14.92 -13.65
C ASP A 147 -20.09 15.26 -13.09
N LYS A 148 -21.00 14.29 -13.08
CA LYS A 148 -22.33 14.43 -12.49
C LYS A 148 -22.26 14.71 -10.99
N ALA A 149 -21.36 14.07 -10.24
CA ALA A 149 -21.16 14.36 -8.83
C ALA A 149 -20.67 15.80 -8.63
N CYS A 150 -19.71 16.27 -9.44
CA CYS A 150 -19.24 17.65 -9.40
C CYS A 150 -20.35 18.66 -9.74
N GLU A 151 -21.17 18.38 -10.76
CA GLU A 151 -22.32 19.20 -11.13
C GLU A 151 -23.35 19.28 -10.00
N ASN A 152 -23.67 18.14 -9.36
CA ASN A 152 -24.59 18.10 -8.23
C ASN A 152 -24.07 18.92 -7.04
N ILE A 153 -22.78 18.83 -6.72
CA ILE A 153 -22.15 19.64 -5.67
C ILE A 153 -22.27 21.13 -6.02
N ARG A 154 -21.94 21.52 -7.27
CA ARG A 154 -22.04 22.91 -7.73
C ARG A 154 -23.47 23.45 -7.69
N ALA A 155 -24.44 22.64 -8.11
CA ALA A 155 -25.85 23.02 -8.12
C ALA A 155 -26.39 23.16 -6.68
N PHE A 156 -26.02 22.24 -5.79
CA PHE A 156 -26.45 22.30 -4.38
C PHE A 156 -25.84 23.50 -3.67
N PHE A 157 -24.52 23.71 -3.75
CA PHE A 157 -23.82 24.85 -3.15
C PHE A 157 -23.86 26.09 -4.04
N SER A 158 -25.01 26.35 -4.67
CA SER A 158 -25.25 27.60 -5.40
C SER A 158 -25.28 28.81 -4.46
N ARG A 159 -25.12 30.03 -5.01
CA ARG A 159 -25.27 31.28 -4.25
C ARG A 159 -26.58 31.31 -3.46
N GLU A 160 -27.69 30.93 -4.10
CA GLU A 160 -29.00 30.93 -3.48
C GLU A 160 -29.06 30.00 -2.25
N THR A 161 -28.54 28.77 -2.38
CA THR A 161 -28.50 27.83 -1.25
C THR A 161 -27.58 28.31 -0.15
N VAL A 162 -26.40 28.84 -0.48
CA VAL A 162 -25.45 29.38 0.51
C VAL A 162 -26.06 30.54 1.28
N ASP A 163 -26.76 31.46 0.60
CA ASP A 163 -27.42 32.59 1.24
C ASP A 163 -28.56 32.13 2.17
N LYS A 164 -29.32 31.10 1.78
CA LYS A 164 -30.32 30.44 2.65
C LYS A 164 -29.70 29.78 3.89
N LEU A 165 -28.46 29.29 3.79
CA LEU A 165 -27.75 28.64 4.90
C LEU A 165 -27.02 29.63 5.82
N ARG A 166 -26.77 30.87 5.39
CA ARG A 166 -26.01 31.88 6.13
C ARG A 166 -26.57 32.18 7.52
N GLY A 167 -27.89 32.19 7.68
CA GLY A 167 -28.55 32.39 8.98
C GLY A 167 -28.41 31.23 9.97
N LYS A 168 -27.82 30.10 9.54
CA LYS A 168 -27.52 28.92 10.36
C LYS A 168 -26.02 28.75 10.64
N ALA A 169 -25.21 29.74 10.26
CA ALA A 169 -23.77 29.68 10.46
C ALA A 169 -23.39 29.74 11.94
N CYS A 170 -22.35 29.01 12.33
CA CYS A 170 -21.72 29.13 13.64
C CYS A 170 -21.20 30.57 13.81
N GLN A 171 -21.53 31.21 14.94
CA GLN A 171 -21.12 32.59 15.27
C GLN A 171 -19.80 32.63 16.05
N SER A 172 -19.14 31.48 16.23
CA SER A 172 -17.86 31.41 16.93
C SER A 172 -16.77 32.01 16.05
N ASP A 173 -15.94 32.87 16.63
CA ASP A 173 -14.73 33.39 15.99
C ASP A 173 -13.55 32.39 16.05
N LEU A 174 -13.78 31.19 16.61
CA LEU A 174 -12.78 30.14 16.62
C LEU A 174 -12.50 29.64 15.19
N PRO A 175 -11.23 29.56 14.78
CA PRO A 175 -10.88 29.08 13.46
C PRO A 175 -11.30 27.61 13.27
N ILE A 176 -11.87 27.31 12.10
CA ILE A 176 -12.16 25.93 11.68
C ILE A 176 -11.00 25.45 10.81
N PHE A 177 -10.32 24.39 11.25
CA PHE A 177 -9.29 23.73 10.45
C PHE A 177 -9.93 22.59 9.65
N ILE A 178 -9.89 22.69 8.32
CA ILE A 178 -10.28 21.58 7.42
C ILE A 178 -9.02 20.81 7.08
N LEU A 179 -8.83 19.66 7.72
CA LEU A 179 -7.72 18.75 7.43
C LEU A 179 -8.15 17.82 6.29
N GLY A 180 -7.54 18.00 5.11
CA GLY A 180 -7.67 17.06 3.99
C GLY A 180 -6.89 15.76 4.24
N MET A 181 -7.09 14.76 3.37
CA MET A 181 -6.23 13.57 3.39
C MET A 181 -4.76 13.97 3.19
N PRO A 182 -3.81 13.34 3.91
CA PRO A 182 -2.39 13.60 3.71
C PRO A 182 -2.02 13.23 2.26
N ARG A 183 -1.81 14.25 1.42
CA ARG A 183 -1.01 14.11 0.20
C ARG A 183 0.46 14.12 0.63
N SER A 184 1.38 13.59 -0.17
CA SER A 184 2.82 13.49 0.15
C SER A 184 3.56 14.83 0.30
N GLY A 185 2.85 15.94 0.56
CA GLY A 185 3.37 17.27 0.85
C GLY A 185 2.94 17.79 2.23
N THR A 186 2.69 16.90 3.20
CA THR A 186 2.45 17.25 4.62
C THR A 186 3.54 18.13 5.21
N THR A 187 4.74 18.13 4.63
CA THR A 187 5.87 18.99 4.99
C THR A 187 5.52 20.48 5.01
N LEU A 188 4.66 20.96 4.09
CA LEU A 188 4.35 22.40 4.04
C LEU A 188 3.38 22.81 5.15
N THR A 189 2.37 21.99 5.43
CA THR A 189 1.41 22.26 6.51
C THR A 189 2.06 22.12 7.88
N GLU A 190 2.91 21.10 8.08
CA GLU A 190 3.72 20.93 9.30
C GLU A 190 4.71 22.09 9.49
N GLN A 191 5.36 22.56 8.43
CA GLN A 191 6.22 23.74 8.48
C GLN A 191 5.44 25.01 8.87
N ILE A 192 4.23 25.21 8.34
CA ILE A 192 3.39 26.38 8.70
C ILE A 192 2.98 26.32 10.18
N ILE A 193 2.59 25.16 10.70
CA ILE A 193 2.20 25.02 12.11
C ILE A 193 3.41 25.16 13.03
N ALA A 194 4.56 24.59 12.68
CA ALA A 194 5.80 24.68 13.47
C ALA A 194 6.46 26.06 13.41
N SER A 195 6.10 26.92 12.45
CA SER A 195 6.64 28.29 12.32
C SER A 195 5.77 29.36 12.98
N HIS A 196 4.65 28.98 13.59
CA HIS A 196 3.88 29.87 14.46
C HIS A 196 4.29 29.69 15.93
N PRO A 197 4.69 30.78 16.63
CA PRO A 197 5.05 30.74 18.07
C PRO A 197 3.86 30.55 18.99
#